data_AF-A0A370BKV8-F1
#
_entry.id   AF-A0A370BKV8-F1
#
_cell.length_a   1.000
_cell.length_b   1.000
_cell.length_c   1.000
_cell.angle_alpha   90.00
_cell.angle_beta   90.00
_cell.angle_gamma   90.00
#
_symmetry.space_group_name_H-M   'P 1'
#
loop_
_entity.id
_entity.type
_entity.pdbx_description
1 polymer ?
#
loop_
_entity_poly.entity_id
_entity_poly.type
_entity_poly.pdbx_seq_one_letter_code
_entity_poly.pdbx_strand_id
1 'polypeptide(L)'
;MSTELRDRLREIQDALGVVDGPEGVERAGDLGAHAEAIERYAAELTAEGEEPGEAAERLTGAAKAVRRAAKAAERYRVNPLTRDFSQGRFALATGQARVRLGGAIDVLDGVPDAAADAS
;
A
#
# COMPACT_ATOMS: atom_id res chain seq x y z
N MET A 1 -1.64 9.25 -18.04
CA MET A 1 -2.10 8.14 -17.17
C MET A 1 -3.24 7.31 -17.78
N SER A 2 -3.03 6.00 -17.91
CA SER A 2 -4.00 5.05 -18.46
C SER A 2 -5.06 4.60 -17.44
N THR A 3 -6.25 4.24 -17.92
CA THR A 3 -7.30 3.56 -17.11
C THR A 3 -6.76 2.25 -16.51
N GLU A 4 -5.91 1.55 -17.26
CA GLU A 4 -5.26 0.31 -16.83
C GLU A 4 -4.45 0.47 -15.54
N LEU A 5 -3.66 1.54 -15.39
CA LEU A 5 -2.89 1.79 -14.16
C LEU A 5 -3.81 1.90 -12.94
N ARG A 6 -4.93 2.61 -13.08
CA ARG A 6 -5.90 2.80 -12.00
C ARG A 6 -6.57 1.50 -11.59
N ASP A 7 -6.97 0.68 -12.56
CA ASP A 7 -7.58 -0.62 -12.28
C ASP A 7 -6.58 -1.55 -11.57
N ARG A 8 -5.31 -1.55 -11.97
CA ARG A 8 -4.25 -2.27 -11.26
C ARG A 8 -4.04 -1.80 -9.83
N LEU A 9 -4.10 -0.50 -9.56
CA LEU A 9 -3.99 0.03 -8.20
C LEU A 9 -5.18 -0.39 -7.33
N ARG A 10 -6.40 -0.42 -7.88
CA ARG A 10 -7.60 -0.92 -7.20
C ARG A 10 -7.53 -2.42 -6.92
N GLU A 11 -7.06 -3.23 -7.86
CA GLU A 11 -6.80 -4.66 -7.64
C GLU A 11 -5.86 -4.89 -6.44
N ILE A 12 -4.80 -4.10 -6.34
CA ILE A 12 -3.86 -4.18 -5.21
C ILE A 12 -4.53 -3.70 -3.91
N GLN A 13 -5.36 -2.65 -3.97
CA GLN A 13 -6.11 -2.16 -2.82
C GLN A 13 -7.06 -3.23 -2.26
N ASP A 14 -7.77 -3.94 -3.13
CA ASP A 14 -8.65 -5.05 -2.77
C ASP A 14 -7.87 -6.22 -2.17
N ALA A 15 -6.74 -6.59 -2.78
CA ALA A 15 -5.85 -7.63 -2.25
C ALA A 15 -5.33 -7.29 -0.84
N LEU A 16 -4.95 -6.02 -0.60
CA LEU A 16 -4.58 -5.54 0.73
C LEU A 16 -5.76 -5.57 1.71
N GLY A 17 -6.99 -5.37 1.22
CA GLY A 17 -8.21 -5.47 2.02
C GLY A 17 -8.51 -6.88 2.51
N VAL A 18 -8.20 -7.91 1.70
CA VAL A 18 -8.39 -9.33 2.06
C VAL A 18 -7.54 -9.73 3.27
N VAL A 19 -6.34 -9.16 3.37
CA VAL A 19 -5.37 -9.45 4.43
C VAL A 19 -5.38 -8.41 5.54
N ASP A 20 -6.41 -7.59 5.64
CA ASP A 20 -6.46 -6.54 6.66
C ASP A 20 -6.63 -7.12 8.07
N GLY A 21 -6.03 -6.45 9.05
CA GLY A 21 -6.00 -6.85 10.45
C GLY A 21 -4.92 -7.88 10.81
N PRO A 22 -4.80 -8.21 12.11
CA PRO A 22 -3.72 -9.05 12.64
C PRO A 22 -3.77 -10.50 12.12
N GLU A 23 -4.96 -11.05 11.94
CA GLU A 23 -5.21 -12.42 11.43
C GLU A 23 -4.76 -12.58 9.96
N GLY A 24 -4.66 -11.48 9.21
CA GLY A 24 -4.26 -11.48 7.80
C GLY A 24 -2.80 -11.85 7.55
N VAL A 25 -1.97 -11.85 8.61
CA VAL A 25 -0.53 -12.13 8.53
C VAL A 25 -0.22 -13.51 7.90
N GLU A 26 -1.12 -14.48 8.08
CA GLU A 26 -0.97 -15.84 7.54
C GLU A 26 -1.20 -15.90 6.03
N ARG A 27 -1.94 -14.92 5.49
CA ARG A 27 -2.34 -14.83 4.08
C ARG A 27 -1.46 -13.85 3.27
N ALA A 28 -0.34 -13.41 3.83
CA ALA A 28 0.53 -12.36 3.29
C ALA A 28 1.43 -12.76 2.09
N GLY A 29 1.12 -13.87 1.38
CA GLY A 29 2.00 -14.50 0.40
C GLY A 29 2.54 -13.57 -0.70
N ASP A 30 1.68 -12.67 -1.21
CA ASP A 30 1.99 -11.87 -2.41
C ASP A 30 2.35 -10.41 -2.12
N LEU A 31 2.49 -10.01 -0.84
CA LEU A 31 2.76 -8.61 -0.48
C LEU A 31 4.08 -8.08 -1.08
N GLY A 32 5.08 -8.94 -1.26
CA GLY A 32 6.33 -8.54 -1.92
C GLY A 32 6.11 -8.05 -3.35
N ALA A 33 5.38 -8.84 -4.15
CA ALA A 33 5.06 -8.53 -5.53
C ALA A 33 4.17 -7.27 -5.65
N HIS A 34 3.20 -7.11 -4.74
CA HIS A 34 2.37 -5.90 -4.70
C HIS A 34 3.20 -4.64 -4.41
N ALA A 35 4.18 -4.71 -3.51
CA ALA A 35 5.04 -3.57 -3.23
C ALA A 35 5.90 -3.15 -4.44
N GLU A 36 6.43 -4.14 -5.17
CA GLU A 36 7.21 -3.90 -6.39
C GLU A 36 6.34 -3.30 -7.50
N ALA A 37 5.12 -3.80 -7.67
CA ALA A 37 4.16 -3.24 -8.63
C ALA A 37 3.83 -1.77 -8.29
N ILE A 38 3.52 -1.46 -7.02
CA ILE A 38 3.24 -0.08 -6.59
C ILE A 38 4.45 0.83 -6.84
N GLU A 39 5.67 0.39 -6.53
CA GLU A 39 6.89 1.18 -6.73
C GLU A 39 7.15 1.46 -8.23
N ARG A 40 6.92 0.46 -9.09
CA ARG A 40 6.97 0.65 -10.54
C ARG A 40 5.95 1.68 -11.01
N TYR A 41 4.71 1.61 -10.54
CA TYR A 41 3.66 2.58 -10.89
C TYR A 41 3.99 4.00 -10.41
N ALA A 42 4.58 4.14 -9.22
CA ALA A 42 5.07 5.44 -8.74
C ALA A 42 6.17 6.02 -9.65
N ALA A 43 7.08 5.17 -10.14
CA ALA A 43 8.13 5.58 -11.07
C ALA A 43 7.56 5.96 -12.45
N GLU A 44 6.58 5.21 -12.97
CA GLU A 44 5.88 5.53 -14.21
C GLU A 44 5.20 6.90 -14.13
N LEU A 45 4.50 7.20 -13.03
CA LEU A 45 3.89 8.52 -12.81
C LEU A 45 4.92 9.66 -12.72
N THR A 46 6.06 9.40 -12.09
CA THR A 46 7.15 10.39 -12.00
C THR A 46 7.79 10.64 -13.37
N ALA A 47 7.86 9.63 -14.23
CA ALA A 47 8.42 9.76 -15.58
C ALA A 47 7.46 10.48 -16.56
N GLU A 48 6.15 10.46 -16.29
CA GLU A 48 5.13 11.18 -17.09
C GLU A 48 5.08 12.71 -16.80
N GLY A 49 5.75 13.22 -15.76
CA GLY A 49 5.73 14.64 -15.37
C GLY A 49 7.07 15.20 -14.88
N GLU A 50 7.20 16.53 -14.76
CA GLU A 50 8.44 17.19 -14.30
C GLU A 50 8.64 17.16 -12.77
N GLU A 51 7.57 16.92 -11.99
CA GLU A 51 7.65 16.66 -10.55
C GLU A 51 6.85 15.40 -10.17
N PRO A 52 7.31 14.60 -9.19
CA PRO A 52 6.52 13.51 -8.64
C PRO A 52 5.28 14.10 -7.95
N GLY A 53 4.15 14.11 -8.67
CA GLY A 53 2.89 14.60 -8.12
C GLY A 53 2.49 13.85 -6.86
N GLU A 54 1.59 14.44 -6.08
CA GLU A 54 1.05 13.94 -4.81
C GLU A 54 0.71 12.42 -4.80
N ALA A 55 0.24 11.90 -5.94
CA ALA A 55 -0.06 10.50 -6.13
C ALA A 55 1.20 9.60 -6.11
N ALA A 56 2.29 10.00 -6.80
CA ALA A 56 3.54 9.25 -6.83
C ALA A 56 4.19 9.15 -5.45
N GLU A 57 4.13 10.23 -4.66
CA GLU A 57 4.61 10.24 -3.27
C GLU A 57 3.79 9.29 -2.39
N ARG A 58 2.46 9.34 -2.49
CA ARG A 58 1.56 8.43 -1.76
C ARG A 58 1.81 6.97 -2.14
N LEU A 59 1.96 6.65 -3.43
CA LEU A 59 2.30 5.29 -3.89
C LEU A 59 3.65 4.82 -3.36
N THR A 60 4.67 5.69 -3.38
CA THR A 60 5.99 5.37 -2.79
C THR A 60 5.86 5.05 -1.29
N GLY A 61 5.04 5.82 -0.57
CA GLY A 61 4.72 5.55 0.83
C GLY A 61 3.94 4.24 1.02
N ALA A 62 3.00 3.93 0.14
CA ALA A 62 2.24 2.68 0.16
C ALA A 62 3.16 1.47 -0.06
N ALA A 63 4.04 1.50 -1.07
CA ALA A 63 5.02 0.45 -1.33
C ALA A 63 5.91 0.19 -0.10
N LYS A 64 6.40 1.25 0.56
CA LYS A 64 7.17 1.13 1.81
C LYS A 64 6.37 0.46 2.93
N ALA A 65 5.09 0.78 3.07
CA ALA A 65 4.21 0.15 4.06
C ALA A 65 3.95 -1.33 3.73
N VAL A 66 3.67 -1.68 2.48
CA VAL A 66 3.49 -3.08 2.05
C VAL A 66 4.77 -3.89 2.30
N ARG A 67 5.97 -3.36 2.02
CA ARG A 67 7.24 -4.04 2.36
C ARG A 67 7.40 -4.28 3.86
N ARG A 68 6.94 -3.36 4.70
CA ARG A 68 6.95 -3.54 6.17
C ARG A 68 5.99 -4.65 6.59
N ALA A 69 4.80 -4.72 5.98
CA ALA A 69 3.85 -5.81 6.22
C ALA A 69 4.45 -7.16 5.80
N ALA A 70 5.05 -7.26 4.61
CA ALA A 70 5.73 -8.48 4.14
C ALA A 70 6.83 -8.94 5.11
N LYS A 71 7.67 -8.01 5.60
CA LYS A 71 8.70 -8.30 6.61
C LYS A 71 8.11 -8.74 7.95
N ALA A 72 6.99 -8.18 8.37
CA ALA A 72 6.30 -8.57 9.59
C ALA A 72 5.71 -9.99 9.46
N ALA A 73 5.12 -10.32 8.32
CA ALA A 73 4.63 -11.65 8.02
C ALA A 73 5.75 -12.70 8.00
N GLU A 74 6.90 -12.37 7.41
CA GLU A 74 8.04 -13.27 7.44
C GLU A 74 8.53 -13.52 8.87
N ARG A 75 8.64 -12.47 9.70
CA ARG A 75 9.00 -12.62 11.11
C ARG A 75 7.99 -13.46 11.91
N TYR A 76 6.70 -13.30 11.63
CA TYR A 76 5.64 -14.10 12.24
C TYR A 76 5.83 -15.60 11.98
N ARG A 77 6.23 -15.97 10.75
CA ARG A 77 6.48 -17.38 10.37
C ARG A 77 7.72 -17.94 11.06
N VAL A 78 8.82 -17.18 11.06
CA VAL A 78 10.13 -17.71 11.50
C VAL A 78 10.39 -17.59 13.00
N ASN A 79 9.68 -16.70 13.73
CA ASN A 79 9.93 -16.47 15.15
C ASN A 79 8.64 -16.52 16.00
N PRO A 80 8.32 -17.67 16.60
CA PRO A 80 7.16 -17.86 17.47
C PRO A 80 7.09 -16.90 18.66
N LEU A 81 8.23 -16.51 19.23
CA LEU A 81 8.29 -15.65 20.43
C LEU A 81 7.88 -14.20 20.15
N THR A 82 7.84 -13.80 18.87
CA THR A 82 7.49 -12.43 18.45
C THR A 82 6.21 -12.38 17.63
N ARG A 83 5.36 -13.41 17.67
CA ARG A 83 4.16 -13.52 16.82
C ARG A 83 3.18 -12.39 17.04
N ASP A 84 2.78 -12.13 18.27
CA ASP A 84 1.81 -11.06 18.59
C ASP A 84 2.34 -9.69 18.17
N PHE A 85 3.64 -9.45 18.39
CA PHE A 85 4.28 -8.22 17.94
C PHE A 85 4.31 -8.13 16.41
N SER A 86 4.60 -9.23 15.72
CA SER A 86 4.63 -9.30 14.26
C SER A 86 3.23 -9.09 13.67
N GLN A 87 2.18 -9.65 14.27
CA GLN A 87 0.77 -9.41 13.92
C GLN A 87 0.39 -7.94 14.08
N GLY A 88 0.73 -7.32 15.20
CA GLY A 88 0.45 -5.90 15.42
C GLY A 88 1.17 -5.00 14.41
N ARG A 89 2.44 -5.29 14.10
CA ARG A 89 3.19 -4.57 13.06
C ARG A 89 2.63 -4.80 11.67
N PHE A 90 2.17 -6.01 11.40
CA PHE A 90 1.54 -6.37 10.13
C PHE A 90 0.27 -5.53 9.93
N ALA A 91 -0.66 -5.56 10.89
CA ALA A 91 -1.92 -4.83 10.83
C ALA A 91 -1.71 -3.31 10.68
N LEU A 92 -0.76 -2.74 11.43
CA LEU A 92 -0.42 -1.32 11.29
C LEU A 92 0.11 -0.99 9.88
N ALA A 93 0.96 -1.86 9.33
CA ALA A 93 1.57 -1.65 8.03
C ALA A 93 0.57 -1.84 6.88
N THR A 94 -0.33 -2.82 6.94
CA THR A 94 -1.41 -2.99 5.95
C THR A 94 -2.39 -1.83 5.99
N GLY A 95 -2.81 -1.38 7.18
CA GLY A 95 -3.66 -0.18 7.32
C GLY A 95 -3.00 1.07 6.73
N GLN A 96 -1.72 1.30 7.02
CA GLN A 96 -0.94 2.40 6.45
C GLN A 96 -0.79 2.31 4.92
N ALA A 97 -0.69 1.11 4.37
CA ALA A 97 -0.61 0.90 2.93
C ALA A 97 -1.96 1.23 2.27
N ARG A 98 -3.08 0.75 2.83
CA ARG A 98 -4.43 0.99 2.33
C ARG A 98 -4.78 2.48 2.29
N VAL A 99 -4.50 3.21 3.36
CA VAL A 99 -4.79 4.66 3.43
C VAL A 99 -4.00 5.42 2.36
N ARG A 100 -2.71 5.11 2.19
CA ARG A 100 -1.88 5.78 1.19
C ARG A 100 -2.26 5.41 -0.24
N LEU A 101 -2.54 4.14 -0.49
CA LEU A 101 -2.96 3.66 -1.80
C LEU A 101 -4.33 4.24 -2.18
N GLY A 102 -5.28 4.28 -1.25
CA GLY A 102 -6.58 4.94 -1.44
C GLY A 102 -6.42 6.41 -1.75
N GLY A 103 -5.66 7.16 -0.95
CA GLY A 103 -5.42 8.58 -1.23
C GLY A 103 -4.67 8.82 -2.54
N ALA A 104 -3.81 7.90 -2.99
CA ALA A 104 -3.22 7.99 -4.32
C ALA A 104 -4.30 7.84 -5.41
N ILE A 105 -5.18 6.84 -5.29
CA ILE A 105 -6.29 6.62 -6.23
C ILE A 105 -7.22 7.84 -6.25
N ASP A 106 -7.55 8.42 -5.10
CA ASP A 106 -8.41 9.61 -4.99
C ASP A 106 -7.82 10.81 -5.75
N VAL A 107 -6.52 11.09 -5.55
CA VAL A 107 -5.80 12.14 -6.30
C VAL A 107 -5.84 11.86 -7.81
N LEU A 108 -5.62 10.60 -8.21
CA LEU A 108 -5.63 10.19 -9.60
C LEU A 108 -7.03 10.25 -10.25
N ASP A 109 -8.09 10.11 -9.47
CA ASP A 109 -9.48 10.26 -9.90
C ASP A 109 -9.97 11.72 -9.84
N GLY A 110 -9.14 12.65 -9.37
CA GLY A 110 -9.51 14.05 -9.20
C GLY A 110 -10.54 14.28 -8.09
N VAL A 111 -10.63 13.36 -7.14
CA VAL A 111 -11.45 13.51 -5.94
C VAL A 111 -10.71 14.47 -4.99
N PRO A 112 -11.29 15.63 -4.64
CA PRO A 112 -10.65 16.55 -3.70
C PRO A 112 -10.47 15.87 -2.33
N ASP A 113 -9.31 16.09 -1.71
CA ASP A 113 -9.00 15.53 -0.39
C ASP A 113 -10.00 16.06 0.64
N ALA A 114 -10.87 15.19 1.15
CA ALA A 114 -11.88 15.55 2.15
C ALA A 114 -11.26 16.07 3.47
N ALA A 115 -9.95 15.89 3.69
CA ALA A 115 -9.24 16.49 4.82
C ALA A 115 -8.96 17.99 4.64
N ALA A 116 -9.00 18.54 3.42
CA ALA A 116 -8.73 19.95 3.14
C ALA A 116 -9.94 20.88 3.42
N ASP A 117 -11.16 20.35 3.42
CA ASP A 117 -12.39 21.12 3.68
C ASP A 117 -12.77 21.24 5.18
N ALA A 118 -11.94 20.68 6.08
CA ALA A 118 -12.20 20.66 7.52
C ALA A 118 -11.36 21.66 8.34
N SER A 119 -10.64 22.59 7.68
CA SER A 119 -9.81 23.63 8.34
C SER A 119 -10.32 25.05 8.11
#